data_AF-A0A975J2W7-F1
#
_entry.id   AF-A0A975J2W7-F1
#
_cell.length_a   1.000
_cell.length_b   1.000
_cell.length_c   1.000
_cell.angle_alpha   90.00
_cell.angle_beta   90.00
_cell.angle_gamma   90.00
#
_symmetry.space_group_name_H-M   'P 1'
#
loop_
_entity.id
_entity.type
_entity.pdbx_description
1 polymer ?
#
loop_
_entity_poly.entity_id
_entity_poly.type
_entity_poly.pdbx_seq_one_letter_code
_entity_poly.pdbx_strand_id
1 'polypeptide(L)'
;MTRNWIRKSHRWLGLLFSLTALMSAGSGVLHTVMTRTQAPPPSARPSGGGLDAAAIRIPIADAVAKLPAGTKASAVNVRTISGEPWYQVFTGGPGVPAYVSAVDGRIDPTRDELYAAEIATAFLGGKPVRKTGYLTAFNNEYINIFRILPVHRYDADDGKGTRVYVSTTTGSVTRHTDDGRQFEASAFTNFHKLGFIPNKDIRDWVQIITTGGLFLLSLFGILLFFITRPRKRAASEPRRGDGW
;
A
#
# COMPACT_ATOMS: atom_id res chain seq x y z
N MET A 1 2.17 -35.74 33.03
CA MET A 1 2.86 -35.52 31.74
C MET A 1 4.32 -35.96 31.85
N THR A 2 4.82 -36.81 30.95
CA THR A 2 6.21 -37.30 31.02
C THR A 2 7.21 -36.23 30.58
N ARG A 3 8.39 -36.17 31.22
CA ARG A 3 9.45 -35.17 30.95
C ARG A 3 9.88 -35.14 29.48
N ASN A 4 9.77 -36.26 28.78
CA ASN A 4 10.06 -36.38 27.35
C ASN A 4 9.03 -35.67 26.46
N TRP A 5 7.75 -35.67 26.86
CA TRP A 5 6.69 -34.99 26.12
C TRP A 5 6.89 -33.48 26.15
N ILE A 6 7.17 -32.91 27.33
CA ILE A 6 7.44 -31.47 27.50
C ILE A 6 8.61 -31.02 26.62
N ARG A 7 9.72 -31.79 26.59
CA ARG A 7 10.89 -31.47 25.75
C ARG A 7 10.57 -31.51 24.26
N LYS A 8 9.81 -32.50 23.79
CA LYS A 8 9.41 -32.61 22.38
C LYS A 8 8.49 -31.45 21.99
N SER A 9 7.48 -31.16 22.80
CA SER A 9 6.54 -30.04 22.57
C SER A 9 7.27 -28.71 22.54
N HIS A 10 8.17 -28.44 23.49
CA HIS A 10 8.96 -27.21 23.52
C HIS A 10 9.82 -27.03 22.27
N ARG A 11 10.47 -28.10 21.78
CA ARG A 11 11.29 -28.03 20.55
C ARG A 11 10.44 -27.69 19.31
N TRP A 12 9.31 -28.35 19.13
CA TRP A 12 8.44 -28.09 17.98
C TRP A 12 7.76 -26.73 18.03
N LEU A 13 7.29 -26.31 19.20
CA LEU A 13 6.76 -24.95 19.39
C LEU A 13 7.85 -23.91 19.14
N GLY A 14 9.06 -24.13 19.68
CA GLY A 14 10.21 -23.26 19.44
C GLY A 14 10.55 -23.13 17.95
N LEU A 15 10.55 -24.24 17.20
CA LEU A 15 10.78 -24.22 15.75
C LEU A 15 9.68 -23.45 15.01
N LEU A 16 8.41 -23.70 15.34
CA LEU A 16 7.27 -23.00 14.72
C LEU A 16 7.38 -21.49 14.93
N PHE A 17 7.57 -21.04 16.18
CA PHE A 17 7.70 -19.62 16.49
C PHE A 17 8.98 -19.01 15.88
N SER A 18 10.10 -19.72 15.90
CA SER A 18 11.36 -19.24 15.30
C SER A 18 11.24 -19.07 13.79
N LEU A 19 10.57 -19.99 13.09
CA LEU A 19 10.32 -19.86 11.66
C LEU A 19 9.44 -18.64 11.36
N THR A 20 8.35 -18.45 12.11
CA THR A 20 7.50 -17.26 11.93
C THR A 20 8.26 -15.97 12.22
N ALA A 21 9.08 -15.95 13.28
CA ALA A 21 9.93 -14.80 13.60
C ALA A 21 10.94 -14.52 12.48
N LEU A 22 11.58 -15.56 11.93
CA LEU A 22 12.54 -15.42 10.83
C LEU A 22 11.88 -14.86 9.57
N MET A 23 10.72 -15.40 9.18
CA MET A 23 9.98 -14.95 8.00
C MET A 23 9.47 -13.50 8.18
N SER A 24 8.92 -13.19 9.35
CA SER A 24 8.43 -11.85 9.67
C SER A 24 9.56 -10.82 9.72
N ALA A 25 10.68 -11.14 10.39
CA ALA A 25 11.84 -10.25 10.48
C ALA A 25 12.53 -10.08 9.12
N GLY A 26 12.76 -11.17 8.38
CA GLY A 26 13.39 -11.14 7.07
C GLY A 26 12.59 -10.31 6.07
N SER A 27 11.27 -10.49 6.04
CA SER A 27 10.39 -9.65 5.20
C SER A 27 10.26 -8.21 5.69
N GLY A 28 10.36 -7.96 7.00
CA GLY A 28 10.44 -6.61 7.56
C GLY A 28 11.73 -5.87 7.17
N VAL A 29 12.87 -6.57 7.13
CA VAL A 29 14.14 -6.02 6.62
C VAL A 29 14.01 -5.70 5.14
N LEU A 30 13.47 -6.62 4.32
CA LEU A 30 13.19 -6.36 2.91
C LEU A 30 12.31 -5.11 2.73
N HIS A 31 11.25 -4.96 3.53
CA HIS A 31 10.40 -3.77 3.48
C HIS A 31 11.13 -2.47 3.87
N THR A 32 12.03 -2.54 4.85
CA THR A 32 12.82 -1.37 5.26
C THR A 32 13.82 -0.97 4.17
N VAL A 33 14.43 -1.93 3.49
CA VAL A 33 15.31 -1.66 2.34
C VAL A 33 14.49 -1.04 1.20
N MET A 34 13.36 -1.66 0.85
CA MET A 34 12.42 -1.18 -0.16
C MET A 34 12.01 0.28 0.08
N THR A 35 11.60 0.63 1.30
CA THR A 35 11.14 2.00 1.61
C THR A 35 12.24 3.04 1.51
N ARG A 36 13.52 2.66 1.63
CA ARG A 36 14.66 3.56 1.41
C ARG A 36 15.13 3.65 -0.03
N THR A 37 14.98 2.58 -0.82
CA THR A 37 15.39 2.57 -2.23
C THR A 37 14.30 3.12 -3.16
N GLN A 38 13.07 3.22 -2.68
CA GLN A 38 11.98 3.86 -3.40
C GLN A 38 12.06 5.38 -3.25
N ALA A 39 11.94 6.07 -4.39
CA ALA A 39 11.73 7.50 -4.38
C ALA A 39 10.44 7.80 -3.58
N PRO A 40 10.42 8.86 -2.75
CA PRO A 40 9.20 9.28 -2.10
C PRO A 40 8.13 9.56 -3.16
N PRO A 41 6.83 9.43 -2.82
CA PRO A 41 5.76 9.84 -3.72
C PRO A 41 6.06 11.26 -4.20
N PRO A 42 6.00 11.54 -5.51
CA PRO A 42 6.22 12.90 -5.99
C PRO A 42 5.18 13.81 -5.36
N SER A 43 5.56 15.07 -5.14
CA SER A 43 4.62 16.07 -4.66
C SER A 43 3.39 16.10 -5.56
N ALA A 44 2.21 16.29 -4.97
CA ALA A 44 1.01 16.52 -5.75
C ALA A 44 1.24 17.74 -6.64
N ARG A 45 1.23 17.54 -7.96
CA ARG A 45 1.37 18.59 -8.95
C ARG A 45 0.06 18.74 -9.71
N PRO A 46 -0.39 19.97 -10.00
CA PRO A 46 -1.45 20.18 -10.97
C PRO A 46 -1.07 19.49 -12.29
N SER A 47 -1.97 18.66 -12.80
CA SER A 47 -1.87 18.01 -14.11
C SER A 47 -2.37 18.95 -15.22
N GLY A 48 -2.03 18.65 -16.48
CA GLY A 48 -2.60 19.33 -17.65
C GLY A 48 -1.87 20.59 -18.13
N GLY A 49 -0.66 20.89 -17.64
CA GLY A 49 0.21 21.93 -18.22
C GLY A 49 -0.22 23.39 -17.97
N GLY A 50 -1.22 23.62 -17.12
CA GLY A 50 -1.79 24.93 -16.83
C GLY A 50 -3.25 25.04 -17.25
N LEU A 51 -3.95 26.10 -16.82
CA LEU A 51 -5.33 26.39 -17.19
C LEU A 51 -5.41 27.78 -17.82
N ASP A 52 -5.80 27.86 -19.08
CA ASP A 52 -6.22 29.12 -19.68
C ASP A 52 -7.68 29.40 -19.29
N ALA A 53 -7.87 30.28 -18.31
CA ALA A 53 -9.20 30.64 -17.83
C ALA A 53 -10.04 31.35 -18.92
N ALA A 54 -9.41 32.01 -19.89
CA ALA A 54 -10.12 32.69 -20.97
C ALA A 54 -10.71 31.71 -22.01
N ALA A 55 -10.19 30.48 -22.06
CA ALA A 55 -10.74 29.42 -22.89
C ALA A 55 -12.07 28.85 -22.36
N ILE A 56 -12.42 29.13 -21.09
CA ILE A 56 -13.71 28.74 -20.50
C ILE A 56 -14.80 29.68 -21.02
N ARG A 57 -15.75 29.14 -21.77
CA ARG A 57 -16.83 29.92 -22.40
C ARG A 57 -18.20 29.65 -21.83
N ILE A 58 -18.43 28.45 -21.30
CA ILE A 58 -19.72 28.10 -20.72
C ILE A 58 -19.67 28.08 -19.18
N PRO A 59 -20.62 28.72 -18.49
CA PRO A 59 -20.77 28.62 -17.05
C PRO A 59 -20.99 27.17 -16.58
N ILE A 60 -20.57 26.87 -15.34
CA ILE A 60 -20.77 25.56 -14.72
C ILE A 60 -22.26 25.17 -14.70
N ALA A 61 -23.16 26.13 -14.47
CA ALA A 61 -24.61 25.89 -14.46
C ALA A 61 -25.09 25.32 -15.80
N ASP A 62 -24.63 25.89 -16.91
CA ASP A 62 -24.99 25.43 -18.26
C ASP A 62 -24.37 24.06 -18.56
N ALA A 63 -23.12 23.83 -18.13
CA ALA A 63 -22.46 22.54 -18.28
C ALA A 63 -23.22 21.41 -17.55
N VAL A 64 -23.65 21.66 -16.31
CA VAL A 64 -24.42 20.69 -15.52
C VAL A 64 -25.80 20.46 -16.15
N ALA A 65 -26.42 21.49 -16.73
CA ALA A 65 -27.69 21.36 -17.43
C ALA A 65 -27.62 20.51 -18.72
N LYS A 66 -26.41 20.29 -19.28
CA LYS A 66 -26.22 19.37 -20.43
C LYS A 66 -26.28 17.89 -20.03
N LEU A 67 -26.06 17.57 -18.75
CA LEU A 67 -26.11 16.18 -18.26
C LEU A 67 -27.53 15.61 -18.31
N PRO A 68 -27.70 14.27 -18.29
CA PRO A 68 -29.02 13.65 -18.31
C PRO A 68 -29.96 14.23 -17.24
N ALA A 69 -31.24 14.38 -17.61
CA ALA A 69 -32.24 14.95 -16.71
C ALA A 69 -32.29 14.22 -15.36
N GLY A 70 -32.34 14.98 -14.26
CA GLY A 70 -32.32 14.44 -12.89
C GLY A 70 -30.92 14.22 -12.31
N THR A 71 -29.85 14.45 -13.08
CA THR A 71 -28.48 14.40 -12.57
C THR A 71 -28.24 15.53 -11.56
N LYS A 72 -27.85 15.18 -10.33
CA LYS A 72 -27.44 16.14 -9.30
C LYS A 72 -25.92 16.19 -9.21
N ALA A 73 -25.33 17.33 -9.58
CA ALA A 73 -23.90 17.55 -9.38
C ALA A 73 -23.59 17.69 -7.89
N SER A 74 -22.66 16.87 -7.37
CA SER A 74 -22.17 16.94 -6.00
C SER A 74 -20.88 17.75 -5.87
N ALA A 75 -20.06 17.78 -6.92
CA ALA A 75 -18.83 18.57 -7.03
C ALA A 75 -18.48 18.77 -8.50
N VAL A 76 -17.72 19.83 -8.80
CA VAL A 76 -17.17 20.09 -10.14
C VAL A 76 -15.72 20.50 -10.01
N ASN A 77 -14.84 19.81 -10.73
CA ASN A 77 -13.46 20.24 -10.92
C ASN A 77 -13.27 20.78 -12.34
N VAL A 78 -12.37 21.74 -12.51
CA VAL A 78 -11.87 22.14 -13.84
C VAL A 78 -10.56 21.40 -14.08
N ARG A 79 -10.47 20.70 -15.21
CA ARG A 79 -9.28 19.95 -15.63
C ARG A 79 -8.88 20.40 -17.03
N THR A 80 -7.58 20.58 -17.25
CA THR A 80 -7.06 20.72 -18.61
C THR A 80 -6.76 19.33 -19.15
N ILE A 81 -7.40 18.96 -20.25
CA ILE A 81 -7.24 17.65 -20.89
C ILE A 81 -6.95 17.90 -22.36
N SER A 82 -5.77 17.49 -22.81
CA SER A 82 -5.25 17.73 -24.15
C SER A 82 -5.28 19.22 -24.57
N GLY A 83 -4.97 20.10 -23.62
CA GLY A 83 -4.91 21.55 -23.83
C GLY A 83 -6.25 22.29 -23.75
N GLU A 84 -7.37 21.59 -23.59
CA GLU A 84 -8.69 22.21 -23.49
C GLU A 84 -9.24 22.15 -22.06
N PRO A 85 -10.03 23.14 -21.61
CA PRO A 85 -10.68 23.09 -20.31
C PRO A 85 -11.92 22.20 -20.32
N TRP A 86 -11.98 21.27 -19.37
CA TRP A 86 -13.07 20.33 -19.16
C TRP A 86 -13.59 20.42 -17.72
N TYR A 87 -14.91 20.42 -17.56
CA TYR A 87 -15.56 20.21 -16.27
C TYR A 87 -15.69 18.71 -15.99
N GLN A 88 -15.03 18.28 -14.91
CA GLN A 88 -15.21 16.96 -14.31
C GLN A 88 -16.31 17.07 -13.25
N VAL A 89 -17.51 16.60 -13.60
CA VAL A 89 -18.72 16.70 -12.77
C VAL A 89 -18.96 15.38 -12.03
N PHE A 90 -18.97 15.45 -10.71
CA PHE A 90 -19.30 14.31 -9.83
C PHE A 90 -20.79 14.32 -9.52
N THR A 91 -21.43 13.14 -9.49
CA THR A 91 -22.89 13.00 -9.40
C THR A 91 -23.36 12.30 -8.12
N GLY A 92 -22.53 12.30 -7.07
CA GLY A 92 -22.87 11.78 -5.73
C GLY A 92 -22.89 10.25 -5.58
N GLY A 93 -22.68 9.48 -6.64
CA GLY A 93 -22.59 8.01 -6.62
C GLY A 93 -21.19 7.48 -6.93
N PRO A 94 -20.89 6.21 -6.58
CA PRO A 94 -19.68 5.54 -7.05
C PRO A 94 -19.73 5.41 -8.58
N GLY A 95 -18.73 5.95 -9.27
CA GLY A 95 -18.71 5.93 -10.73
C GLY A 95 -17.64 6.82 -11.34
N VAL A 96 -17.52 6.72 -12.66
CA VAL A 96 -16.70 7.64 -13.45
C VAL A 96 -17.39 9.01 -13.47
N PRO A 97 -16.69 10.11 -13.18
CA PRO A 97 -17.26 11.46 -13.30
C PRO A 97 -17.71 11.74 -14.74
N ALA A 98 -18.72 12.59 -14.91
CA ALA A 98 -19.07 13.08 -16.24
C ALA A 98 -18.07 14.17 -16.67
N TYR A 99 -17.71 14.18 -17.94
CA TYR A 99 -16.80 15.18 -18.51
C TYR A 99 -17.55 16.03 -19.52
N VAL A 100 -17.61 17.33 -19.26
CA VAL A 100 -18.30 18.32 -20.08
C VAL A 100 -17.29 19.38 -20.52
N SER A 101 -17.14 19.60 -21.82
CA SER A 101 -16.24 20.63 -22.34
C SER A 101 -16.66 22.00 -21.83
N ALA A 102 -15.72 22.76 -21.27
CA ALA A 102 -15.98 24.11 -20.77
C ALA A 102 -16.03 25.15 -21.90
N VAL A 103 -15.84 24.73 -23.15
CA VAL A 103 -15.87 25.58 -24.36
C VAL A 103 -17.26 25.56 -25.02
N ASP A 104 -17.85 24.37 -25.18
CA ASP A 104 -19.07 24.17 -25.99
C ASP A 104 -20.15 23.33 -25.29
N GLY A 105 -19.87 22.80 -24.09
CA GLY A 105 -20.82 21.98 -23.33
C GLY A 105 -20.96 20.55 -23.82
N ARG A 106 -20.10 20.10 -24.75
CA ARG A 106 -20.11 18.73 -25.24
C ARG A 106 -19.72 17.75 -24.14
N ILE A 107 -20.51 16.69 -23.98
CA ILE A 107 -20.19 15.58 -23.07
C ILE A 107 -19.29 14.58 -23.79
N ASP A 108 -18.21 14.16 -23.14
CA ASP A 108 -17.28 13.18 -23.72
C ASP A 108 -16.72 12.25 -22.64
N PRO A 109 -17.28 11.04 -22.47
CA PRO A 109 -16.82 10.09 -21.46
C PRO A 109 -15.36 9.62 -21.66
N THR A 110 -14.82 9.74 -22.88
CA THR A 110 -13.44 9.30 -23.18
C THR A 110 -12.38 10.16 -22.49
N ARG A 111 -12.77 11.35 -22.01
CA ARG A 111 -11.87 12.30 -21.34
C ARG A 111 -11.37 11.82 -19.99
N ASP A 112 -12.11 10.94 -19.32
CA ASP A 112 -11.62 10.33 -18.08
C ASP A 112 -10.35 9.51 -18.32
N GLU A 113 -10.40 8.65 -19.33
CA GLU A 113 -9.26 7.81 -19.70
C GLU A 113 -8.10 8.64 -20.23
N LEU A 114 -8.37 9.60 -21.12
CA LEU A 114 -7.36 10.51 -21.66
C LEU A 114 -6.64 11.29 -20.57
N TYR A 115 -7.39 11.83 -19.61
CA TYR A 115 -6.83 12.54 -18.46
C TYR A 115 -5.98 11.61 -17.58
N ALA A 116 -6.43 10.38 -17.35
CA ALA A 116 -5.64 9.40 -16.62
C ALA A 116 -4.33 9.03 -17.34
N ALA A 117 -4.37 8.91 -18.67
CA ALA A 117 -3.20 8.64 -19.49
C ALA A 117 -2.20 9.81 -19.49
N GLU A 118 -2.67 11.05 -19.51
CA GLU A 118 -1.82 12.25 -19.40
C GLU A 118 -1.10 12.30 -18.03
N ILE A 119 -1.82 12.00 -16.94
CA ILE A 119 -1.21 11.90 -15.60
C ILE A 119 -0.15 10.79 -15.56
N ALA A 120 -0.45 9.60 -16.08
CA ALA A 120 0.49 8.48 -16.12
C ALA A 120 1.74 8.81 -16.94
N THR A 121 1.55 9.37 -18.13
CA THR A 121 2.63 9.75 -19.04
C THR A 121 3.52 10.82 -18.42
N ALA A 122 2.93 11.87 -17.85
CA ALA A 122 3.68 12.94 -17.18
C ALA A 122 4.49 12.40 -15.99
N PHE A 123 3.88 11.53 -15.17
CA PHE A 123 4.56 10.91 -14.03
C PHE A 123 5.77 10.05 -14.45
N LEU A 124 5.66 9.33 -15.58
CA LEU A 124 6.72 8.49 -16.11
C LEU A 124 7.71 9.24 -17.02
N GLY A 125 7.69 10.58 -17.01
CA GLY A 125 8.65 11.42 -17.73
C GLY A 125 8.42 11.43 -19.25
N GLY A 126 7.16 11.39 -19.69
CA GLY A 126 6.79 11.46 -21.10
C GLY A 126 6.83 10.12 -21.83
N LYS A 127 7.13 9.02 -21.14
CA LYS A 127 7.17 7.69 -21.75
C LYS A 127 5.76 7.22 -22.14
N PRO A 128 5.61 6.54 -23.29
CA PRO A 128 4.34 5.93 -23.67
C PRO A 128 3.84 4.96 -22.61
N VAL A 129 2.53 4.98 -22.40
CA VAL A 129 1.85 4.09 -21.46
C VAL A 129 0.71 3.37 -22.16
N ARG A 130 0.47 2.12 -21.75
CA ARG A 130 -0.66 1.33 -22.25
C ARG A 130 -1.64 1.10 -21.12
N LYS A 131 -2.93 1.42 -21.32
CA LYS A 131 -3.98 1.06 -20.37
C LYS A 131 -4.12 -0.45 -20.29
N THR A 132 -4.08 -0.99 -19.08
CA THR A 132 -4.17 -2.44 -18.83
C THR A 132 -5.27 -2.80 -17.83
N GLY A 133 -5.98 -1.82 -17.27
CA GLY A 133 -7.12 -2.09 -16.43
C GLY A 133 -7.81 -0.85 -15.88
N TYR A 134 -8.99 -1.07 -15.31
CA TYR A 134 -9.74 -0.10 -14.52
C TYR A 134 -10.24 -0.82 -13.27
N LEU A 135 -9.78 -0.38 -12.11
CA LEU A 135 -10.02 -1.05 -10.83
C LEU A 135 -11.06 -0.27 -10.03
N THR A 136 -12.14 -0.97 -9.68
CA THR A 136 -13.18 -0.51 -8.74
C THR A 136 -13.12 -1.22 -7.40
N ALA A 137 -12.18 -2.15 -7.23
CA ALA A 137 -11.94 -2.90 -6.00
C ALA A 137 -10.43 -3.14 -5.80
N PHE A 138 -10.03 -3.33 -4.55
CA PHE A 138 -8.65 -3.67 -4.21
C PHE A 138 -8.32 -5.12 -4.64
N ASN A 139 -7.05 -5.37 -4.93
CA ASN A 139 -6.52 -6.69 -5.27
C ASN A 139 -5.15 -6.92 -4.61
N ASN A 140 -4.43 -7.97 -5.02
CA ASN A 140 -3.15 -8.34 -4.43
C ASN A 140 -2.00 -7.36 -4.72
N GLU A 141 -2.11 -6.52 -5.76
CA GLU A 141 -1.13 -5.48 -6.07
C GLU A 141 -1.61 -4.13 -5.54
N TYR A 142 -2.81 -3.70 -5.92
CA TYR A 142 -3.43 -2.47 -5.44
C TYR A 142 -4.28 -2.76 -4.19
N ILE A 143 -3.60 -2.92 -3.05
CA ILE A 143 -4.20 -3.28 -1.76
C ILE A 143 -4.88 -2.08 -1.05
N ASN A 144 -5.68 -2.36 -0.02
CA ASN A 144 -6.46 -1.35 0.73
C ASN A 144 -5.62 -0.21 1.34
N ILE A 145 -4.30 -0.33 1.48
CA ILE A 145 -3.46 0.77 1.98
C ILE A 145 -3.50 2.02 1.08
N PHE A 146 -3.80 1.87 -0.21
CA PHE A 146 -3.88 3.01 -1.14
C PHE A 146 -5.16 3.82 -1.00
N ARG A 147 -6.22 3.26 -0.40
CA ARG A 147 -7.47 3.93 -0.01
C ARG A 147 -8.25 4.69 -1.10
N ILE A 148 -7.76 4.73 -2.34
CA ILE A 148 -8.34 5.49 -3.45
C ILE A 148 -8.82 4.53 -4.52
N LEU A 149 -10.12 4.56 -4.80
CA LEU A 149 -10.78 3.88 -5.91
C LEU A 149 -11.87 4.82 -6.48
N PRO A 150 -12.24 4.70 -7.77
CA PRO A 150 -11.63 3.82 -8.76
C PRO A 150 -10.29 4.36 -9.28
N VAL A 151 -9.51 3.51 -9.94
CA VAL A 151 -8.24 3.87 -10.58
C VAL A 151 -8.04 3.20 -11.93
N HIS A 152 -7.42 3.90 -12.87
CA HIS A 152 -6.91 3.33 -14.12
C HIS A 152 -5.54 2.72 -13.87
N ARG A 153 -5.27 1.57 -14.49
CA ARG A 153 -3.95 0.93 -14.49
C ARG A 153 -3.29 1.13 -15.85
N TYR A 154 -2.05 1.61 -15.82
CA TYR A 154 -1.20 1.79 -16.97
C TYR A 154 0.12 1.06 -16.79
N ASP A 155 0.59 0.42 -17.85
CA ASP A 155 1.87 -0.27 -17.90
C ASP A 155 2.82 0.49 -18.84
N ALA A 156 4.09 0.58 -18.47
CA ALA A 156 5.15 1.10 -19.33
C ALA A 156 5.85 -0.06 -20.06
N ASP A 157 6.29 0.20 -21.29
CA ASP A 157 7.06 -0.77 -22.07
C ASP A 157 8.57 -0.58 -21.84
N ASP A 158 9.04 -0.97 -20.65
CA ASP A 158 10.42 -0.76 -20.22
C ASP A 158 11.17 -2.04 -19.81
N GLY A 159 10.55 -3.21 -20.04
CA GLY A 159 11.10 -4.52 -19.68
C GLY A 159 11.16 -4.82 -18.18
N LYS A 160 10.75 -3.89 -17.30
CA LYS A 160 10.73 -4.09 -15.83
C LYS A 160 9.35 -4.44 -15.28
N GLY A 161 8.34 -4.41 -16.15
CA GLY A 161 6.95 -4.52 -15.73
C GLY A 161 6.48 -3.31 -14.93
N THR A 162 6.97 -2.10 -15.26
CA THR A 162 6.56 -0.87 -14.56
C THR A 162 5.07 -0.60 -14.74
N ARG A 163 4.38 -0.32 -13.63
CA ARG A 163 2.93 -0.13 -13.53
C ARG A 163 2.63 1.11 -12.69
N VAL A 164 1.70 1.93 -13.17
CA VAL A 164 1.14 3.06 -12.42
C VAL A 164 -0.38 2.95 -12.33
N TYR A 165 -0.90 3.31 -11.17
CA TYR A 165 -2.33 3.39 -10.89
C TYR A 165 -2.71 4.85 -10.73
N VAL A 166 -3.71 5.31 -11.48
CA VAL A 166 -4.07 6.72 -11.59
C VAL A 166 -5.51 6.91 -11.15
N SER A 167 -5.73 7.87 -10.24
CA SER A 167 -7.08 8.36 -9.94
C SER A 167 -7.30 9.69 -10.64
N THR A 168 -8.33 9.75 -11.47
CA THR A 168 -8.79 11.02 -12.08
C THR A 168 -9.50 11.91 -11.07
N THR A 169 -10.05 11.34 -9.99
CA THR A 169 -10.63 12.09 -8.88
C THR A 169 -9.57 12.94 -8.17
N THR A 170 -8.44 12.34 -7.79
CA THR A 170 -7.34 13.06 -7.13
C THR A 170 -6.41 13.74 -8.13
N GLY A 171 -6.45 13.36 -9.40
CA GLY A 171 -5.55 13.87 -10.44
C GLY A 171 -4.10 13.42 -10.26
N SER A 172 -3.87 12.23 -9.69
CA SER A 172 -2.54 11.77 -9.31
C SER A 172 -2.33 10.27 -9.53
N VAL A 173 -1.06 9.87 -9.63
CA VAL A 173 -0.65 8.47 -9.49
C VAL A 173 -0.75 8.09 -8.01
N THR A 174 -1.57 7.09 -7.70
CA THR A 174 -1.83 6.60 -6.34
C THR A 174 -0.96 5.40 -5.97
N ARG A 175 -0.42 4.68 -6.96
CA ARG A 175 0.60 3.64 -6.78
C ARG A 175 1.52 3.61 -8.01
N HIS A 176 2.81 3.46 -7.77
CA HIS A 176 3.83 3.17 -8.78
C HIS A 176 4.63 1.95 -8.31
N THR A 177 4.76 0.94 -9.17
CA THR A 177 5.46 -0.32 -8.85
C THR A 177 6.06 -0.92 -10.11
N ASP A 178 6.91 -1.93 -9.94
CA ASP A 178 7.43 -2.81 -10.99
C ASP A 178 7.48 -4.25 -10.45
N ASP A 179 8.00 -5.20 -11.22
CA ASP A 179 8.07 -6.62 -10.82
C ASP A 179 8.88 -6.85 -9.53
N GLY A 180 10.03 -6.18 -9.38
CA GLY A 180 10.87 -6.31 -8.19
C GLY A 180 10.19 -5.74 -6.94
N ARG A 181 9.64 -4.53 -7.06
CA ARG A 181 8.89 -3.88 -5.97
C ARG A 181 7.63 -4.66 -5.61
N GLN A 182 6.98 -5.28 -6.58
CA GLN A 182 5.80 -6.11 -6.34
C GLN A 182 6.17 -7.42 -5.66
N PHE A 183 7.30 -8.03 -6.01
CA PHE A 183 7.83 -9.19 -5.29
C PHE A 183 8.10 -8.85 -3.82
N GLU A 184 8.80 -7.75 -3.54
CA GLU A 184 9.08 -7.28 -2.18
C GLU A 184 7.78 -7.02 -1.39
N ALA A 185 6.83 -6.29 -2.01
CA ALA A 185 5.52 -6.03 -1.42
C ALA A 185 4.73 -7.32 -1.13
N SER A 186 4.87 -8.33 -1.99
CA SER A 186 4.22 -9.64 -1.84
C SER A 186 4.87 -10.46 -0.73
N ALA A 187 6.20 -10.47 -0.63
CA ALA A 187 6.93 -11.10 0.45
C ALA A 187 6.54 -10.49 1.80
N PHE A 188 6.53 -9.16 1.91
CA PHE A 188 6.08 -8.47 3.12
C PHE A 188 4.61 -8.75 3.44
N THR A 189 3.75 -8.73 2.43
CA THR A 189 2.32 -8.98 2.63
C THR A 189 2.03 -10.40 3.12
N ASN A 190 2.74 -11.40 2.61
CA ASN A 190 2.53 -12.77 3.03
C ASN A 190 3.25 -13.12 4.34
N PHE A 191 4.51 -12.71 4.52
CA PHE A 191 5.32 -13.16 5.65
C PHE A 191 5.22 -12.28 6.88
N HIS A 192 4.88 -10.99 6.73
CA HIS A 192 4.73 -10.08 7.85
C HIS A 192 3.26 -9.82 8.23
N LYS A 193 2.37 -9.83 7.23
CA LYS A 193 0.94 -9.55 7.41
C LYS A 193 0.03 -10.78 7.21
N LEU A 194 0.59 -11.95 6.92
CA LEU A 194 -0.16 -13.21 6.68
C LEU A 194 -1.24 -13.08 5.59
N GLY A 195 -0.94 -12.31 4.54
CA GLY A 195 -1.90 -11.94 3.49
C GLY A 195 -2.50 -13.11 2.71
N PHE A 196 -1.86 -14.28 2.73
CA PHE A 196 -2.39 -15.52 2.16
C PHE A 196 -3.64 -16.05 2.90
N ILE A 197 -3.94 -15.55 4.10
CA ILE A 197 -5.19 -15.83 4.83
C ILE A 197 -6.25 -14.81 4.36
N PRO A 198 -7.28 -15.22 3.59
CA PRO A 198 -8.22 -14.27 2.98
C PRO A 198 -9.19 -13.66 3.99
N ASN A 199 -9.65 -14.45 4.97
CA ASN A 199 -10.54 -13.97 6.02
C ASN A 199 -9.75 -13.10 7.00
N LYS A 200 -10.12 -11.82 7.09
CA LYS A 200 -9.45 -10.83 7.92
C LYS A 200 -9.47 -11.21 9.40
N ASP A 201 -10.61 -11.63 9.93
CA ASP A 201 -10.73 -11.92 11.37
C ASP A 201 -9.87 -13.12 11.76
N ILE A 202 -9.88 -14.18 10.94
CA ILE A 202 -9.00 -15.34 11.14
C ILE A 202 -7.53 -14.91 11.08
N ARG A 203 -7.16 -14.13 10.07
CA ARG A 203 -5.79 -13.63 9.90
C ARG A 203 -5.33 -12.82 11.11
N ASP A 204 -6.17 -11.91 11.59
CA ASP A 204 -5.86 -11.04 12.73
C ASP A 204 -5.71 -11.89 14.00
N TRP A 205 -6.59 -12.86 14.24
CA TRP A 205 -6.46 -13.79 15.37
C TRP A 205 -5.19 -14.65 15.30
N VAL A 206 -4.85 -15.19 14.13
CA VAL A 206 -3.60 -15.94 13.93
C VAL A 206 -2.39 -15.05 14.22
N GLN A 207 -2.42 -13.80 13.76
CA GLN A 207 -1.35 -12.84 14.00
C GLN A 207 -1.23 -12.48 15.50
N ILE A 208 -2.35 -12.27 16.19
CA ILE A 208 -2.39 -12.00 17.64
C ILE A 208 -1.81 -13.18 18.42
N ILE A 209 -2.27 -14.40 18.15
CA ILE A 209 -1.80 -15.61 18.87
C ILE A 209 -0.30 -15.83 18.62
N THR A 210 0.14 -15.69 17.37
CA THR A 210 1.54 -15.97 17.02
C THR A 210 2.48 -14.91 17.60
N THR A 211 2.10 -13.64 17.51
CA THR A 211 2.89 -12.52 18.05
C THR A 211 2.89 -12.54 19.58
N GLY A 212 1.73 -12.80 20.21
CA GLY A 212 1.61 -12.97 21.66
C GLY A 212 2.42 -14.16 22.17
N GLY A 213 2.40 -15.28 21.44
CA GLY A 213 3.25 -16.43 21.71
C GLY A 213 4.73 -16.08 21.66
N LEU A 214 5.19 -15.41 20.60
CA LEU A 214 6.57 -14.93 20.48
C LEU A 214 6.98 -14.00 21.63
N PHE A 215 6.09 -13.08 22.02
CA PHE A 215 6.31 -12.19 23.16
C PHE A 215 6.50 -12.99 24.46
N LEU A 216 5.59 -13.93 24.76
CA LEU A 216 5.69 -14.76 25.96
C LEU A 216 6.93 -15.65 25.97
N LEU A 217 7.27 -16.29 24.84
CA LEU A 217 8.49 -17.08 24.72
C LEU A 217 9.73 -16.23 25.01
N SER A 218 9.79 -15.01 24.45
CA SER A 218 10.89 -14.07 24.66
C SER A 218 10.97 -13.62 26.12
N LEU A 219 9.82 -13.27 26.72
CA LEU A 219 9.72 -12.85 28.11
C LEU A 219 10.18 -13.95 29.07
N PHE A 220 9.70 -15.18 28.88
CA PHE A 220 10.12 -16.31 29.71
C PHE A 220 11.61 -16.64 29.52
N GLY A 221 12.15 -16.52 28.30
CA GLY A 221 13.58 -16.67 28.06
C GLY A 221 14.42 -15.67 28.85
N ILE A 222 14.02 -14.39 28.86
CA ILE A 222 14.67 -13.33 29.64
C ILE A 222 14.56 -13.61 31.15
N LEU A 223 13.37 -13.94 31.64
CA LEU A 223 13.15 -14.24 33.06
C LEU A 223 13.99 -15.43 33.52
N LEU A 224 14.01 -16.53 32.75
CA LEU A 224 14.82 -17.70 33.06
C LEU A 224 16.31 -17.35 33.08
N PHE A 225 16.82 -16.56 32.13
CA PHE A 225 18.21 -16.13 32.13
C PHE A 225 18.63 -15.47 33.46
N PHE A 226 17.78 -14.63 34.05
CA PHE A 226 18.06 -13.99 35.34
C PHE A 226 17.88 -14.94 36.53
N ILE A 227 16.86 -15.79 36.52
CA ILE A 227 16.59 -16.74 37.61
C ILE A 227 17.66 -17.83 37.68
N THR A 228 18.12 -18.33 36.53
CA THR A 228 19.10 -19.43 36.45
C THR A 228 20.54 -18.95 36.40
N ARG A 229 20.80 -17.63 36.51
CA ARG A 229 22.15 -17.08 36.52
C ARG A 229 22.89 -17.64 37.74
N PRO A 230 24.01 -18.37 37.57
CA PRO A 230 24.73 -18.94 38.71
C PRO A 230 25.19 -17.80 39.63
N ARG A 231 24.79 -17.87 40.90
CA ARG A 231 25.30 -16.96 41.94
C ARG A 231 26.83 -17.08 41.93
N LYS A 232 27.54 -15.95 41.84
CA LYS A 232 29.02 -15.94 42.00
C LYS A 232 29.33 -16.73 43.27
N ARG A 233 30.07 -17.84 43.17
CA ARG A 233 30.58 -18.54 44.35
C ARG A 233 31.36 -17.50 45.13
N ALA A 234 30.91 -17.17 46.34
CA ALA A 234 31.73 -16.42 47.28
C ALA A 234 33.04 -17.18 47.39
N ALA A 235 34.16 -16.50 47.13
CA ALA A 235 35.48 -17.11 47.29
C ALA A 235 35.55 -17.67 48.70
N SER A 236 35.70 -18.98 48.82
CA SER A 236 35.91 -19.63 50.11
C SER A 236 37.15 -19.02 50.73
N GLU A 237 37.00 -18.40 51.90
CA GLU A 237 38.10 -17.91 52.72
C GLU A 237 39.17 -19.01 52.84
N PRO A 238 40.47 -18.66 52.72
CA PRO A 238 41.51 -19.64 52.96
C PRO A 238 41.42 -20.05 54.43
N ARG A 239 41.20 -21.34 54.66
CA ARG A 239 41.36 -21.98 55.99
C ARG A 239 42.72 -21.55 56.53
N ARG A 240 42.71 -20.73 57.59
CA ARG A 240 43.90 -20.54 58.42
C ARG A 240 44.26 -21.92 58.95
N GLY A 241 45.44 -22.41 58.56
CA GLY A 241 46.01 -23.60 59.15
C GLY A 241 46.39 -23.28 60.59
N ASP A 242 45.78 -23.98 61.52
CA ASP A 242 46.30 -24.11 62.87
C ASP A 242 47.56 -24.99 62.76
N GLY A 243 48.70 -24.42 63.15
CA GLY A 243 50.01 -25.07 63.10
C GLY A 243 50.94 -24.50 64.15
N TRP A 244 50.80 -25.07 65.36
CA TRP A 244 51.68 -25.10 66.55
C TRP A 244 52.03 -23.78 67.25
#